data_AF-A0A1M5M716-F1
#
_entry.id   AF-A0A1M5M716-F1
#
_cell.length_a   1.000
_cell.length_b   1.000
_cell.length_c   1.000
_cell.angle_alpha   90.00
_cell.angle_beta   90.00
_cell.angle_gamma   90.00
#
_symmetry.space_group_name_H-M   'P 1'
#
loop_
_entity.id
_entity.type
_entity.pdbx_description
1 polymer ?
#
loop_
_entity_poly.entity_id
_entity_poly.type
_entity_poly.pdbx_seq_one_letter_code
_entity_poly.pdbx_strand_id
1 'polypeptide(L)'
;MFLTASKRIAAIAAAVFMILSSNSTAAFAQTANELPSYVIEQFGTPPTVPEGAFDEELLSHIQVALVDSLEGAGWGQPQSNALRAIGASADPRLAWIISDFLRFSSGRNLNAELAAAASELLGKEMGTSDAWGNVTDHLMAWDIPAPPDYLDYKRRVFTRIVPGWEGIFVEGDIDWRHVSWGGVLIDDRPYDTTDEACNCIPAADNPEVTSAEEADWLSDDTVIFGIEINGEARAYPRRIMEVREMINDTLGGRDLGIPYCTLCGAAQAYYTDELDYDIERPILRTSGLLIRSNKVMYDITSGSVFDTFLGKAVTGPLAELGVVLEQAPVITTTWGEWKAVHPDTTVLAEHLALGRDFDFRNNRDAEGPIFPVGDVDPRLPVHEDIIGIVTASGTPIAFPRANALVALTDGQAVGFENVRLVLDAGGIKAVDANGDDLGSHQAFWFAWSQFHPETELWQG
;
A
#
# COMPACT_ATOMS: atom_id res chain seq x y z
N MET A 1 46.80 8.76 -68.46
CA MET A 1 48.24 8.57 -68.68
C MET A 1 48.93 8.76 -67.33
N PHE A 2 49.43 7.65 -66.75
CA PHE A 2 50.25 7.47 -65.53
C PHE A 2 49.64 7.90 -64.16
N LEU A 3 49.38 7.01 -63.17
CA LEU A 3 50.30 6.24 -62.29
C LEU A 3 51.40 7.18 -61.72
N THR A 4 51.67 7.39 -60.43
CA THR A 4 51.69 6.49 -59.26
C THR A 4 52.04 7.30 -57.99
N ALA A 5 51.37 6.95 -56.88
CA ALA A 5 51.90 6.64 -55.54
C ALA A 5 53.06 7.44 -54.89
N SER A 6 52.83 7.90 -53.65
CA SER A 6 53.76 7.64 -52.53
C SER A 6 53.04 7.70 -51.19
N LYS A 7 53.14 6.60 -50.44
CA LYS A 7 52.70 6.41 -49.06
C LYS A 7 53.62 7.18 -48.11
N ARG A 8 53.08 7.91 -47.13
CA ARG A 8 53.65 7.96 -45.76
C ARG A 8 52.53 8.02 -44.73
N ILE A 9 52.37 6.87 -44.08
CA ILE A 9 51.73 6.70 -42.77
C ILE A 9 52.57 7.48 -41.75
N ALA A 10 51.95 8.37 -41.01
CA ALA A 10 52.44 8.83 -39.72
C ALA A 10 51.22 8.98 -38.81
N ALA A 11 51.10 8.03 -37.89
CA ALA A 11 50.12 8.00 -36.83
C ALA A 11 50.29 9.25 -35.94
N ILE A 12 49.21 10.01 -35.74
CA ILE A 12 49.14 10.95 -34.64
C ILE A 12 48.43 10.22 -33.51
N ALA A 13 49.25 9.67 -32.61
CA ALA A 13 48.81 9.19 -31.31
C ALA A 13 48.39 10.40 -30.47
N ALA A 14 47.10 10.58 -30.27
CA ALA A 14 46.60 11.47 -29.23
C ALA A 14 46.68 10.70 -27.90
N ALA A 15 47.65 11.10 -27.08
CA ALA A 15 47.82 10.62 -25.72
C ALA A 15 46.62 11.05 -24.87
N VAL A 16 45.78 10.08 -24.50
CA VAL A 16 44.83 10.22 -23.39
C VAL A 16 45.64 10.15 -22.11
N PHE A 17 45.74 11.28 -21.41
CA PHE A 17 46.29 11.33 -20.06
C PHE A 17 45.28 10.67 -19.11
N MET A 18 45.59 9.45 -18.68
CA MET A 18 45.00 8.87 -17.47
C MET A 18 45.49 9.67 -16.27
N ILE A 19 44.58 10.37 -15.59
CA ILE A 19 44.80 10.80 -14.21
C ILE A 19 44.14 9.75 -13.32
N LEU A 20 44.95 8.77 -12.92
CA LEU A 20 44.72 7.97 -11.73
C LEU A 20 44.81 8.92 -10.53
N SER A 21 43.68 9.21 -9.89
CA SER A 21 43.67 9.71 -8.52
C SER A 21 43.08 8.63 -7.63
N SER A 22 43.97 8.16 -6.76
CA SER A 22 43.82 7.10 -5.78
C SER A 22 42.81 7.43 -4.69
N ASN A 23 42.00 6.42 -4.36
CA ASN A 23 41.44 6.11 -3.04
C ASN A 23 41.70 7.13 -1.94
N SER A 24 40.65 7.84 -1.57
CA SER A 24 40.44 8.29 -0.20
C SER A 24 38.99 7.95 0.11
N THR A 25 38.81 6.88 0.89
CA THR A 25 37.58 6.51 1.57
C THR A 25 37.13 7.68 2.45
N ALA A 26 36.39 8.61 1.87
CA ALA A 26 35.55 9.51 2.63
C ALA A 26 34.30 8.72 2.99
N ALA A 27 34.22 8.33 4.25
CA ALA A 27 33.05 7.75 4.86
C ALA A 27 31.84 8.65 4.55
N PHE A 28 30.95 8.17 3.69
CA PHE A 28 29.55 8.55 3.75
C PHE A 28 29.00 7.80 4.95
N ALA A 29 29.15 8.40 6.14
CA ALA A 29 28.20 8.11 7.21
C ALA A 29 26.84 8.49 6.62
N GLN A 30 26.01 7.49 6.39
CA GLN A 30 24.61 7.69 6.08
C GLN A 30 24.07 8.54 7.23
N THR A 31 23.77 9.82 6.97
CA THR A 31 22.91 10.58 7.86
C THR A 31 21.56 9.90 7.78
N ALA A 32 21.36 8.85 8.59
CA ALA A 32 20.03 8.45 9.00
C ALA A 32 19.39 9.74 9.50
N ASN A 33 18.31 10.18 8.86
CA ASN A 33 17.53 11.29 9.40
C ASN A 33 17.23 10.93 10.86
N GLU A 34 17.52 11.83 11.79
CA GLU A 34 17.22 11.58 13.20
C GLU A 34 15.72 11.24 13.30
N LEU A 35 15.41 10.07 13.86
CA LEU A 35 14.02 9.63 14.02
C LEU A 35 13.24 10.71 14.78
N PRO A 36 11.98 10.98 14.42
CA PRO A 36 11.17 11.96 15.13
C PRO A 36 11.12 11.67 16.64
N SER A 37 11.04 12.71 17.47
CA SER A 37 11.06 12.53 18.93
C SER A 37 9.91 11.66 19.45
N TYR A 38 8.73 11.72 18.80
CA TYR A 38 7.58 10.91 19.17
C TYR A 38 7.81 9.42 18.91
N VAL A 39 8.59 9.07 17.88
CA VAL A 39 9.00 7.69 17.61
C VAL A 39 9.87 7.18 18.76
N ILE A 40 10.85 7.96 19.21
CA ILE A 40 11.70 7.57 20.33
C ILE A 40 10.90 7.47 21.64
N GLU A 41 9.93 8.36 21.85
CA GLU A 41 9.04 8.32 23.02
C GLU A 41 8.19 7.04 23.04
N GLN A 42 7.62 6.65 21.89
CA GLN A 42 6.73 5.50 21.78
C GLN A 42 7.47 4.16 21.67
N PHE A 43 8.47 4.07 20.79
CA PHE A 43 9.17 2.83 20.45
C PHE A 43 10.50 2.68 21.18
N GLY A 44 11.04 3.74 21.79
CA GLY A 44 12.37 3.73 22.39
C GLY A 44 13.49 3.94 21.37
N THR A 45 14.73 3.82 21.82
CA THR A 45 15.91 4.02 20.97
C THR A 45 16.18 2.78 20.12
N PRO A 46 16.40 2.93 18.80
CA PRO A 46 16.75 1.80 17.95
C PRO A 46 18.13 1.22 18.30
N PRO A 47 18.36 -0.09 18.06
CA PRO A 47 19.68 -0.69 18.17
C PRO A 47 20.63 -0.15 17.09
N THR A 48 21.94 -0.29 17.30
CA THR A 48 22.94 -0.01 16.27
C THR A 48 22.81 -1.03 15.14
N VAL A 49 22.83 -0.55 13.89
CA VAL A 49 22.77 -1.40 12.70
C VAL A 49 24.18 -1.57 12.11
N PRO A 50 24.73 -2.80 12.03
CA PRO A 50 25.99 -3.05 11.33
C PRO A 50 25.91 -2.77 9.82
N GLU A 51 26.99 -2.23 9.25
CA GLU A 51 27.12 -2.04 7.80
C GLU A 51 27.73 -3.28 7.13
N GLY A 52 27.34 -3.54 5.87
CA GLY A 52 27.96 -4.57 5.03
C GLY A 52 27.23 -5.92 5.03
N ALA A 53 27.86 -6.89 4.36
CA ALA A 53 27.33 -8.25 4.20
C ALA A 53 27.50 -9.09 5.47
N PHE A 54 26.67 -10.12 5.62
CA PHE A 54 26.82 -11.12 6.66
C PHE A 54 28.08 -11.98 6.42
N ASP A 55 28.74 -12.40 7.49
CA ASP A 55 29.84 -13.35 7.39
C ASP A 55 29.35 -14.78 7.08
N GLU A 56 30.27 -15.66 6.67
CA GLU A 56 29.95 -17.03 6.25
C GLU A 56 29.30 -17.88 7.37
N GLU A 57 29.65 -17.62 8.63
CA GLU A 57 29.11 -18.36 9.78
C GLU A 57 27.64 -17.96 10.01
N LEU A 58 27.35 -16.66 10.01
CA LEU A 58 26.00 -16.13 10.13
C LEU A 58 25.12 -16.57 8.95
N LEU A 59 25.63 -16.53 7.72
CA LEU A 59 24.93 -17.05 6.54
C LEU A 59 24.59 -18.54 6.68
N SER A 60 25.50 -19.35 7.24
CA SER A 60 25.23 -20.76 7.51
C SER A 60 24.11 -20.95 8.54
N HIS A 61 24.05 -20.10 9.58
CA HIS A 61 22.96 -20.14 10.55
C HIS A 61 21.62 -19.71 9.94
N ILE A 62 21.61 -18.66 9.12
CA ILE A 62 20.43 -18.20 8.39
C ILE A 62 19.90 -19.33 7.49
N GLN A 63 20.77 -19.98 6.73
CA GLN A 63 20.40 -21.11 5.88
C GLN A 63 19.70 -22.22 6.69
N VAL A 64 20.31 -22.66 7.80
CA VAL A 64 19.78 -23.76 8.62
C VAL A 64 18.45 -23.41 9.28
N ALA A 65 18.32 -22.21 9.85
CA ALA A 65 17.15 -21.83 10.64
C ALA A 65 15.99 -21.29 9.78
N LEU A 66 16.28 -20.52 8.73
CA LEU A 66 15.29 -19.70 8.03
C LEU A 66 15.11 -20.09 6.56
N VAL A 67 15.94 -20.95 5.99
CA VAL A 67 15.76 -21.45 4.61
C VAL A 67 15.38 -22.92 4.62
N ASP A 68 16.23 -23.79 5.19
CA ASP A 68 16.03 -25.24 5.21
C ASP A 68 14.70 -25.63 5.89
N SER A 69 14.26 -24.85 6.89
CA SER A 69 12.99 -25.05 7.58
C SER A 69 11.78 -24.90 6.65
N LEU A 70 11.86 -24.04 5.63
CA LEU A 70 10.80 -23.81 4.64
C LEU A 70 10.79 -24.91 3.57
N GLU A 71 11.96 -25.50 3.30
CA GLU A 71 12.17 -26.54 2.29
C GLU A 71 11.86 -27.96 2.79
N GLY A 72 11.30 -28.09 4.01
CA GLY A 72 10.77 -29.35 4.52
C GLY A 72 11.64 -30.06 5.56
N ALA A 73 12.72 -29.43 6.05
CA ALA A 73 13.52 -29.98 7.15
C ALA A 73 12.76 -30.03 8.50
N GLY A 74 11.66 -29.27 8.63
CA GLY A 74 10.93 -29.11 9.89
C GLY A 74 11.70 -28.27 10.90
N TRP A 75 11.10 -28.03 12.07
CA TRP A 75 11.74 -27.28 13.15
C TRP A 75 12.24 -28.22 14.25
N GLY A 76 13.55 -28.26 14.47
CA GLY A 76 14.19 -29.10 15.49
C GLY A 76 15.43 -28.46 16.10
N GLN A 77 16.18 -29.25 16.86
CA GLN A 77 17.37 -28.77 17.59
C GLN A 77 18.40 -28.01 16.72
N PRO A 78 18.70 -28.44 15.46
CA PRO A 78 19.60 -27.67 14.59
C PRO A 78 19.07 -26.26 14.30
N GLN A 79 17.78 -26.13 13.96
CA GLN A 79 17.13 -24.85 13.70
C GLN A 79 17.13 -23.96 14.95
N SER A 80 16.74 -24.51 16.11
CA SER A 80 16.77 -23.77 17.39
C SER A 80 18.17 -23.33 17.80
N ASN A 81 19.22 -24.08 17.45
CA ASN A 81 20.60 -23.67 17.71
C ASN A 81 21.03 -22.54 16.78
N ALA A 82 20.73 -22.66 15.49
CA ALA A 82 21.04 -21.65 14.49
C ALA A 82 20.29 -20.34 14.76
N LEU A 83 19.00 -20.40 15.15
CA LEU A 83 18.22 -19.22 15.53
C LEU A 83 18.80 -18.48 16.74
N ARG A 84 19.33 -19.22 17.74
CA ARG A 84 20.02 -18.60 18.88
C ARG A 84 21.33 -17.93 18.47
N ALA A 85 22.06 -18.51 17.53
CA ALA A 85 23.27 -17.88 16.98
C ALA A 85 22.92 -16.61 16.18
N ILE A 86 21.80 -16.63 15.44
CA ILE A 86 21.25 -15.44 14.78
C ILE A 86 20.93 -14.35 15.82
N GLY A 87 20.21 -14.67 16.90
CA GLY A 87 19.90 -13.74 17.99
C GLY A 87 21.16 -13.07 18.57
N ALA A 88 22.21 -13.85 18.80
CA ALA A 88 23.47 -13.38 19.36
C ALA A 88 24.34 -12.55 18.39
N SER A 89 23.97 -12.46 17.11
CA SER A 89 24.73 -11.68 16.12
C SER A 89 24.66 -10.16 16.33
N ALA A 90 23.65 -9.69 17.08
CA ALA A 90 23.33 -8.28 17.28
C ALA A 90 23.12 -7.50 15.96
N ASP A 91 22.67 -8.16 14.89
CA ASP A 91 22.31 -7.53 13.63
C ASP A 91 20.78 -7.40 13.48
N PRO A 92 20.19 -6.24 13.79
CA PRO A 92 18.73 -6.07 13.82
C PRO A 92 18.07 -6.26 12.46
N ARG A 93 18.82 -6.22 11.35
CA ARG A 93 18.27 -6.45 9.99
C ARG A 93 17.66 -7.84 9.86
N LEU A 94 18.19 -8.83 10.59
CA LEU A 94 17.67 -10.21 10.55
C LEU A 94 16.29 -10.36 11.20
N ALA A 95 15.86 -9.41 12.02
CA ALA A 95 14.53 -9.45 12.62
C ALA A 95 13.41 -9.26 11.57
N TRP A 96 13.68 -8.70 10.39
CA TRP A 96 12.73 -8.71 9.26
C TRP A 96 12.36 -10.13 8.81
N ILE A 97 13.36 -11.01 8.64
CA ILE A 97 13.11 -12.40 8.23
C ILE A 97 12.37 -13.16 9.34
N ILE A 98 12.72 -12.89 10.61
CA ILE A 98 12.02 -13.46 11.76
C ILE A 98 10.56 -13.00 11.81
N SER A 99 10.28 -11.71 11.53
CA SER A 99 8.91 -11.19 11.44
C SER A 99 8.10 -11.92 10.37
N ASP A 100 8.66 -12.09 9.17
CA ASP A 100 7.98 -12.83 8.10
C ASP A 100 7.68 -14.28 8.50
N PHE A 101 8.59 -14.93 9.23
CA PHE A 101 8.36 -16.25 9.79
C PHE A 101 7.25 -16.28 10.85
N LEU A 102 7.26 -15.32 11.77
CA LEU A 102 6.25 -15.18 12.81
C LEU A 102 4.85 -15.02 12.19
N ARG A 103 4.72 -14.32 11.05
CA ARG A 103 3.44 -14.12 10.36
C ARG A 103 2.75 -15.43 9.96
N PHE A 104 3.53 -16.45 9.57
CA PHE A 104 3.03 -17.73 9.09
C PHE A 104 3.16 -18.88 10.09
N SER A 105 3.84 -18.67 11.22
CA SER A 105 4.01 -19.69 12.25
C SER A 105 2.81 -19.77 13.20
N SER A 106 2.26 -20.98 13.34
CA SER A 106 1.15 -21.29 14.27
C SER A 106 1.60 -22.01 15.55
N GLY A 107 2.89 -22.38 15.64
CA GLY A 107 3.42 -23.16 16.77
C GLY A 107 3.82 -22.30 17.96
N ARG A 108 3.20 -22.48 19.13
CA ARG A 108 3.52 -21.68 20.34
C ARG A 108 4.99 -21.68 20.73
N ASN A 109 5.65 -22.85 20.70
CA ASN A 109 7.08 -22.96 21.05
C ASN A 109 7.96 -22.26 20.01
N LEU A 110 7.66 -22.45 18.73
CA LEU A 110 8.36 -21.79 17.63
C LEU A 110 8.20 -20.27 17.73
N ASN A 111 6.99 -19.77 17.96
CA ASN A 111 6.74 -18.34 18.12
C ASN A 111 7.50 -17.76 19.31
N ALA A 112 7.62 -18.50 20.41
CA ALA A 112 8.43 -18.07 21.55
C ALA A 112 9.93 -18.03 21.22
N GLU A 113 10.46 -19.02 20.47
CA GLU A 113 11.86 -19.01 20.03
C GLU A 113 12.16 -17.85 19.07
N LEU A 114 11.27 -17.61 18.09
CA LEU A 114 11.38 -16.50 17.14
C LEU A 114 11.28 -15.14 17.84
N ALA A 115 10.31 -14.97 18.75
CA ALA A 115 10.15 -13.73 19.52
C ALA A 115 11.36 -13.44 20.42
N ALA A 116 11.95 -14.48 21.01
CA ALA A 116 13.16 -14.33 21.83
C ALA A 116 14.36 -13.88 20.97
N ALA A 117 14.56 -14.49 19.80
CA ALA A 117 15.62 -14.09 18.89
C ALA A 117 15.42 -12.66 18.36
N ALA A 118 14.19 -12.28 18.00
CA ALA A 118 13.88 -10.89 17.63
C ALA A 118 14.15 -9.91 18.78
N SER A 119 13.80 -10.28 20.02
CA SER A 119 14.04 -9.44 21.19
C SER A 119 15.54 -9.22 21.44
N GLU A 120 16.35 -10.25 21.24
CA GLU A 120 17.81 -10.17 21.37
C GLU A 120 18.43 -9.29 20.28
N LEU A 121 18.04 -9.48 19.02
CA LEU A 121 18.47 -8.66 17.88
C LEU A 121 18.11 -7.18 18.04
N LEU A 122 16.91 -6.91 18.57
CA LEU A 122 16.38 -5.56 18.74
C LEU A 122 16.78 -4.92 20.07
N GLY A 123 17.42 -5.67 20.98
CA GLY A 123 17.77 -5.20 22.32
C GLY A 123 16.57 -4.80 23.18
N LYS A 124 15.37 -5.34 22.89
CA LYS A 124 14.12 -4.96 23.54
C LYS A 124 13.16 -6.14 23.61
N GLU A 125 12.52 -6.32 24.76
CA GLU A 125 11.51 -7.37 24.98
C GLU A 125 10.24 -7.11 24.14
N MET A 126 9.94 -7.99 23.19
CA MET A 126 8.82 -7.84 22.24
C MET A 126 7.51 -8.48 22.71
N GLY A 127 7.50 -9.19 23.85
CA GLY A 127 6.34 -9.95 24.33
C GLY A 127 5.97 -11.12 23.41
N THR A 128 4.99 -11.94 23.81
CA THR A 128 4.67 -13.21 23.12
C THR A 128 3.21 -13.35 22.68
N SER A 129 2.30 -12.48 23.12
CA SER A 129 0.87 -12.54 22.75
C SER A 129 0.62 -12.10 21.30
N ASP A 130 1.34 -11.08 20.83
CA ASP A 130 1.37 -10.61 19.45
C ASP A 130 2.82 -10.27 19.04
N ALA A 131 3.68 -11.28 19.09
CA ALA A 131 5.09 -11.09 18.77
C ALA A 131 5.30 -10.58 17.35
N TRP A 132 4.47 -11.02 16.39
CA TRP A 132 4.56 -10.57 15.00
C TRP A 132 4.28 -9.08 14.88
N GLY A 133 3.14 -8.61 15.42
CA GLY A 133 2.76 -7.21 15.36
C GLY A 133 3.82 -6.32 16.02
N ASN A 134 4.18 -6.65 17.27
CA ASN A 134 5.17 -5.90 18.05
C ASN A 134 6.53 -5.80 17.37
N VAL A 135 7.07 -6.91 16.83
CA VAL A 135 8.37 -6.91 16.14
C VAL A 135 8.29 -6.04 14.88
N THR A 136 7.22 -6.21 14.09
CA THR A 136 7.07 -5.50 12.81
C THR A 136 6.92 -3.99 13.02
N ASP A 137 6.08 -3.55 13.96
CA ASP A 137 5.91 -2.12 14.24
C ASP A 137 7.21 -1.47 14.70
N HIS A 138 8.03 -2.14 15.53
CA HIS A 138 9.34 -1.59 15.92
C HIS A 138 10.30 -1.51 14.73
N LEU A 139 10.34 -2.53 13.89
CA LEU A 139 11.19 -2.53 12.69
C LEU A 139 10.83 -1.38 11.74
N MET A 140 9.53 -1.14 11.56
CA MET A 140 9.00 -0.04 10.73
C MET A 140 9.29 1.33 11.36
N ALA A 141 8.93 1.51 12.63
CA ALA A 141 9.09 2.79 13.33
C ALA A 141 10.56 3.23 13.46
N TRP A 142 11.47 2.27 13.60
CA TRP A 142 12.90 2.53 13.66
C TRP A 142 13.59 2.61 12.29
N ASP A 143 12.84 2.42 11.20
CA ASP A 143 13.36 2.31 9.83
C ASP A 143 14.58 1.38 9.72
N ILE A 144 14.48 0.20 10.35
CA ILE A 144 15.58 -0.78 10.31
C ILE A 144 15.77 -1.24 8.85
N PRO A 145 16.96 -1.13 8.27
CA PRO A 145 17.17 -1.46 6.87
C PRO A 145 16.98 -2.95 6.60
N ALA A 146 16.67 -3.28 5.35
CA ALA A 146 16.52 -4.66 4.93
C ALA A 146 17.87 -5.38 5.06
N PRO A 147 17.87 -6.68 5.41
CA PRO A 147 19.07 -7.49 5.28
C PRO A 147 19.44 -7.68 3.79
N PRO A 148 20.70 -8.02 3.46
CA PRO A 148 21.07 -8.44 2.11
C PRO A 148 20.14 -9.54 1.58
N ASP A 149 19.80 -9.45 0.29
CA ASP A 149 18.95 -10.41 -0.43
C ASP A 149 17.55 -10.63 0.16
N TYR A 150 17.04 -9.67 0.96
CA TYR A 150 15.78 -9.81 1.69
C TYR A 150 14.58 -10.17 0.82
N LEU A 151 14.47 -9.61 -0.39
CA LEU A 151 13.37 -9.94 -1.30
C LEU A 151 13.34 -11.42 -1.68
N ASP A 152 14.50 -12.05 -1.89
CA ASP A 152 14.58 -13.49 -2.18
C ASP A 152 14.07 -14.32 -0.99
N TYR A 153 14.50 -13.97 0.23
CA TYR A 153 14.00 -14.60 1.46
C TYR A 153 12.49 -14.44 1.61
N LYS A 154 11.99 -13.20 1.43
CA LYS A 154 10.58 -12.88 1.57
C LYS A 154 9.73 -13.64 0.56
N ARG A 155 10.16 -13.66 -0.71
CA ARG A 155 9.53 -14.44 -1.78
C ARG A 155 9.41 -15.91 -1.37
N ARG A 156 10.50 -16.54 -0.93
CA ARG A 156 10.49 -17.96 -0.49
C ARG A 156 9.50 -18.23 0.64
N VAL A 157 9.44 -17.35 1.65
CA VAL A 157 8.49 -17.50 2.78
C VAL A 157 7.05 -17.39 2.28
N PHE A 158 6.75 -16.35 1.51
CA PHE A 158 5.38 -16.01 1.13
C PHE A 158 4.83 -16.98 0.07
N THR A 159 5.60 -17.33 -0.96
CA THR A 159 5.12 -18.17 -2.07
C THR A 159 5.06 -19.65 -1.71
N ARG A 160 5.74 -20.06 -0.63
CA ARG A 160 5.57 -21.39 -0.03
C ARG A 160 4.15 -21.61 0.50
N ILE A 161 3.51 -20.55 0.99
CA ILE A 161 2.16 -20.56 1.58
C ILE A 161 1.13 -20.25 0.50
N VAL A 162 1.37 -19.22 -0.32
CA VAL A 162 0.48 -18.82 -1.42
C VAL A 162 1.27 -18.72 -2.73
N PRO A 163 1.32 -19.81 -3.53
CA PRO A 163 2.08 -19.85 -4.78
C PRO A 163 1.69 -18.77 -5.79
N GLY A 164 0.46 -18.24 -5.73
CA GLY A 164 -0.02 -17.18 -6.63
C GLY A 164 0.76 -15.86 -6.55
N TRP A 165 1.55 -15.63 -5.49
CA TRP A 165 2.38 -14.42 -5.38
C TRP A 165 3.74 -14.51 -6.09
N GLU A 166 4.08 -15.64 -6.72
CA GLU A 166 5.38 -15.83 -7.38
C GLU A 166 5.67 -14.76 -8.46
N GLY A 167 4.63 -14.29 -9.17
CA GLY A 167 4.72 -13.21 -10.15
C GLY A 167 4.73 -11.80 -9.56
N ILE A 168 4.38 -11.64 -8.28
CA ILE A 168 4.23 -10.36 -7.59
C ILE A 168 5.51 -9.95 -6.86
N PHE A 169 6.21 -10.91 -6.22
CA PHE A 169 7.46 -10.66 -5.50
C PHE A 169 8.65 -10.51 -6.46
N VAL A 170 8.73 -9.36 -7.09
CA VAL A 170 9.80 -8.93 -8.01
C VAL A 170 10.36 -7.56 -7.60
N GLU A 171 11.51 -7.17 -8.14
CA GLU A 171 12.07 -5.84 -7.88
C GLU A 171 11.17 -4.73 -8.44
N GLY A 172 11.15 -3.58 -7.76
CA GLY A 172 10.33 -2.43 -8.13
C GLY A 172 10.38 -1.30 -7.10
N ASP A 173 9.58 -0.27 -7.30
CA ASP A 173 9.43 0.91 -6.45
C ASP A 173 8.45 0.64 -5.29
N ILE A 174 8.71 -0.41 -4.52
CA ILE A 174 7.94 -0.79 -3.34
C ILE A 174 8.90 -1.22 -2.23
N ASP A 175 8.66 -0.75 -1.01
CA ASP A 175 9.41 -1.20 0.15
C ASP A 175 8.87 -2.54 0.64
N TRP A 176 9.49 -3.63 0.15
CA TRP A 176 9.10 -4.98 0.52
C TRP A 176 9.18 -5.25 2.02
N ARG A 177 9.97 -4.51 2.83
CA ARG A 177 9.99 -4.65 4.30
C ARG A 177 8.60 -4.46 4.90
N HIS A 178 7.87 -3.49 4.39
CA HIS A 178 6.57 -3.10 4.92
C HIS A 178 5.41 -3.94 4.39
N VAL A 179 5.66 -4.84 3.44
CA VAL A 179 4.63 -5.68 2.82
C VAL A 179 4.42 -6.94 3.64
N SER A 180 3.17 -7.24 4.02
CA SER A 180 2.81 -8.48 4.71
C SER A 180 1.46 -9.03 4.27
N TRP A 181 1.14 -10.24 4.72
CA TRP A 181 -0.10 -10.92 4.35
C TRP A 181 -1.29 -10.41 5.19
N GLY A 182 -2.34 -9.94 4.52
CA GLY A 182 -3.59 -9.48 5.14
C GLY A 182 -4.54 -10.58 5.60
N GLY A 183 -4.18 -11.86 5.46
CA GLY A 183 -5.00 -12.99 5.92
C GLY A 183 -6.01 -13.54 4.92
N VAL A 184 -5.99 -13.06 3.66
CA VAL A 184 -6.81 -13.56 2.55
C VAL A 184 -5.94 -13.96 1.36
N LEU A 185 -6.36 -14.92 0.54
CA LEU A 185 -5.60 -15.27 -0.66
C LEU A 185 -5.75 -14.19 -1.75
N ILE A 186 -4.82 -14.22 -2.70
CA ILE A 186 -4.90 -13.45 -3.94
C ILE A 186 -6.19 -13.77 -4.70
N ASP A 187 -6.81 -12.74 -5.30
CA ASP A 187 -7.92 -12.90 -6.25
C ASP A 187 -7.36 -13.02 -7.68
N ASP A 188 -7.02 -14.24 -8.10
CA ASP A 188 -6.48 -14.57 -9.42
C ASP A 188 -7.56 -15.02 -10.42
N ARG A 189 -8.84 -14.79 -10.09
CA ARG A 189 -9.95 -15.17 -10.96
C ARG A 189 -9.95 -14.33 -12.24
N PRO A 190 -10.25 -14.93 -13.41
CA PRO A 190 -10.41 -14.21 -14.67
C PRO A 190 -11.42 -13.06 -14.57
N TYR A 191 -11.34 -12.10 -15.49
CA TYR A 191 -12.37 -11.08 -15.63
C TYR A 191 -13.74 -11.71 -15.91
N ASP A 192 -14.81 -11.08 -15.40
CA ASP A 192 -16.21 -11.48 -15.56
C ASP A 192 -16.57 -12.82 -14.87
N THR A 193 -15.98 -13.03 -13.69
CA THR A 193 -16.24 -14.20 -12.83
C THR A 193 -16.74 -13.80 -11.43
N THR A 194 -17.50 -12.70 -11.35
CA THR A 194 -18.00 -12.08 -10.10
C THR A 194 -18.62 -13.08 -9.11
N ASP A 195 -19.34 -14.09 -9.61
CA ASP A 195 -20.06 -15.08 -8.80
C ASP A 195 -19.24 -16.35 -8.49
N GLU A 196 -18.04 -16.49 -9.04
CA GLU A 196 -17.15 -17.60 -8.69
C GLU A 196 -16.62 -17.43 -7.27
N ALA A 197 -16.86 -18.44 -6.43
CA ALA A 197 -16.37 -18.46 -5.06
C ALA A 197 -14.85 -18.60 -5.02
N CYS A 198 -14.21 -17.84 -4.12
CA CYS A 198 -12.78 -17.94 -3.84
C CYS A 198 -12.50 -17.93 -2.33
N ASN A 199 -11.29 -18.30 -1.94
CA ASN A 199 -10.74 -18.05 -0.60
C ASN A 199 -10.00 -16.70 -0.54
N CYS A 200 -10.53 -15.73 -1.29
CA CYS A 200 -10.03 -14.36 -1.46
C CYS A 200 -11.15 -13.37 -1.09
N ILE A 201 -10.88 -12.08 -1.22
CA ILE A 201 -11.95 -11.06 -1.22
C ILE A 201 -12.37 -10.89 -2.69
N PRO A 202 -13.58 -11.37 -3.07
CA PRO A 202 -13.93 -11.49 -4.47
C PRO A 202 -14.27 -10.12 -5.07
N ALA A 203 -13.43 -9.65 -5.99
CA ALA A 203 -13.76 -8.52 -6.85
C ALA A 203 -15.07 -8.76 -7.61
N ALA A 204 -15.76 -7.68 -7.97
CA ALA A 204 -16.88 -7.71 -8.90
C ALA A 204 -16.53 -6.93 -10.17
N ASP A 205 -16.79 -7.54 -11.32
CA ASP A 205 -16.55 -6.98 -12.64
C ASP A 205 -17.87 -6.60 -13.29
N ASN A 206 -17.96 -5.36 -13.77
CA ASN A 206 -19.12 -4.70 -14.34
C ASN A 206 -20.45 -5.14 -13.67
N PRO A 207 -20.55 -5.00 -12.34
CA PRO A 207 -21.61 -5.62 -11.55
C PRO A 207 -23.00 -5.12 -11.94
N GLU A 208 -24.02 -5.97 -11.71
CA GLU A 208 -25.41 -5.56 -11.87
C GLU A 208 -25.77 -4.39 -10.96
N VAL A 209 -26.61 -3.49 -11.48
CA VAL A 209 -27.09 -2.30 -10.79
C VAL A 209 -28.60 -2.20 -10.86
N THR A 210 -29.19 -1.53 -9.88
CA THR A 210 -30.62 -1.18 -9.83
C THR A 210 -30.80 0.33 -9.90
N SER A 211 -31.99 0.78 -10.26
CA SER A 211 -32.35 2.20 -10.17
C SER A 211 -32.45 2.66 -8.70
N ALA A 212 -32.44 3.98 -8.48
CA ALA A 212 -32.69 4.55 -7.16
C ALA A 212 -34.09 4.22 -6.59
N GLU A 213 -35.09 4.04 -7.46
CA GLU A 213 -36.46 3.67 -7.07
C GLU A 213 -36.55 2.21 -6.60
N GLU A 214 -35.83 1.30 -7.26
CA GLU A 214 -35.82 -0.13 -6.92
C GLU A 214 -34.96 -0.45 -5.68
N ALA A 215 -34.11 0.48 -5.24
CA ALA A 215 -33.22 0.31 -4.09
C ALA A 215 -33.92 0.59 -2.75
N ASP A 216 -35.10 0.00 -2.53
CA ASP A 216 -35.90 0.16 -1.31
C ASP A 216 -35.28 -0.53 -0.07
N TRP A 217 -34.31 -1.41 -0.30
CA TRP A 217 -33.50 -2.07 0.72
C TRP A 217 -32.45 -1.16 1.36
N LEU A 218 -32.11 -0.05 0.72
CA LEU A 218 -31.05 0.86 1.16
C LEU A 218 -31.65 2.06 1.90
N SER A 219 -31.35 2.20 3.19
CA SER A 219 -31.84 3.31 4.00
C SER A 219 -31.16 4.63 3.63
N ASP A 220 -31.87 5.75 3.78
CA ASP A 220 -31.36 7.08 3.41
C ASP A 220 -30.12 7.52 4.22
N ASP A 221 -29.90 6.96 5.41
CA ASP A 221 -28.72 7.22 6.25
C ASP A 221 -27.53 6.29 5.95
N THR A 222 -27.69 5.32 5.04
CA THR A 222 -26.60 4.40 4.69
C THR A 222 -25.47 5.15 4.00
N VAL A 223 -24.24 4.95 4.46
CA VAL A 223 -23.04 5.49 3.83
C VAL A 223 -22.80 4.80 2.48
N ILE A 224 -22.61 5.61 1.45
CA ILE A 224 -22.28 5.20 0.10
C ILE A 224 -21.03 5.96 -0.38
N PHE A 225 -20.39 5.41 -1.41
CA PHE A 225 -19.42 6.13 -2.22
C PHE A 225 -20.10 6.47 -3.55
N GLY A 226 -20.23 7.75 -3.88
CA GLY A 226 -20.86 8.24 -5.10
C GLY A 226 -19.80 8.61 -6.13
N ILE A 227 -20.02 8.20 -7.38
CA ILE A 227 -19.18 8.57 -8.53
C ILE A 227 -20.10 9.06 -9.64
N GLU A 228 -19.74 10.18 -10.26
CA GLU A 228 -20.40 10.69 -11.46
C GLU A 228 -19.37 10.89 -12.57
N ILE A 229 -19.56 10.22 -13.70
CA ILE A 229 -18.73 10.37 -14.89
C ILE A 229 -19.62 10.70 -16.09
N ASN A 230 -19.30 11.76 -16.83
CA ASN A 230 -20.02 12.16 -18.03
C ASN A 230 -21.56 12.28 -17.87
N GLY A 231 -22.02 12.66 -16.68
CA GLY A 231 -23.45 12.80 -16.35
C GLY A 231 -24.16 11.52 -15.93
N GLU A 232 -23.45 10.38 -15.89
CA GLU A 232 -23.97 9.13 -15.30
C GLU A 232 -23.48 8.99 -13.86
N ALA A 233 -24.42 8.85 -12.93
CA ALA A 233 -24.17 8.73 -11.50
C ALA A 233 -24.40 7.29 -11.01
N ARG A 234 -23.51 6.81 -10.13
CA ARG A 234 -23.64 5.51 -9.47
C ARG A 234 -23.23 5.58 -8.01
N ALA A 235 -24.02 4.91 -7.16
CA ALA A 235 -23.71 4.70 -5.76
C ALA A 235 -23.14 3.30 -5.53
N TYR A 236 -22.07 3.24 -4.73
CA TYR A 236 -21.39 2.03 -4.27
C TYR A 236 -21.57 1.92 -2.75
N PRO A 237 -22.60 1.19 -2.26
CA PRO A 237 -22.89 1.13 -0.82
C PRO A 237 -21.74 0.54 -0.02
N ARG A 238 -21.40 1.15 1.12
CA ARG A 238 -20.27 0.71 1.94
C ARG A 238 -20.37 -0.76 2.32
N ARG A 239 -21.57 -1.26 2.65
CA ARG A 239 -21.79 -2.69 2.97
C ARG A 239 -21.42 -3.65 1.85
N ILE A 240 -21.55 -3.24 0.58
CA ILE A 240 -21.12 -4.04 -0.58
C ILE A 240 -19.60 -3.91 -0.74
N MET A 241 -19.08 -2.69 -0.64
CA MET A 241 -17.64 -2.43 -0.78
C MET A 241 -16.81 -3.09 0.33
N GLU A 242 -17.34 -3.26 1.55
CA GLU A 242 -16.67 -4.01 2.63
C GLU A 242 -16.53 -5.51 2.32
N VAL A 243 -17.34 -6.05 1.41
CA VAL A 243 -17.33 -7.46 1.04
C VAL A 243 -16.55 -7.69 -0.25
N ARG A 244 -16.65 -6.75 -1.20
CA ARG A 244 -16.03 -6.85 -2.52
C ARG A 244 -14.64 -6.21 -2.57
N GLU A 245 -14.46 -5.08 -1.87
CA GLU A 245 -13.26 -4.23 -1.76
C GLU A 245 -12.54 -3.84 -3.06
N MET A 246 -12.97 -4.34 -4.22
CA MET A 246 -12.47 -4.06 -5.54
C MET A 246 -13.62 -4.24 -6.52
N ILE A 247 -13.98 -3.17 -7.22
CA ILE A 247 -14.95 -3.21 -8.31
C ILE A 247 -14.24 -2.74 -9.58
N ASN A 248 -14.36 -3.49 -10.67
CA ASN A 248 -14.05 -2.97 -12.00
C ASN A 248 -15.37 -2.64 -12.67
N ASP A 249 -15.59 -1.38 -13.06
CA ASP A 249 -16.90 -0.91 -13.50
C ASP A 249 -16.80 -0.11 -14.80
N THR A 250 -17.91 -0.04 -15.54
CA THR A 250 -18.07 0.89 -16.66
C THR A 250 -19.19 1.88 -16.33
N LEU A 251 -18.86 3.18 -16.32
CA LEU A 251 -19.78 4.27 -15.96
C LEU A 251 -19.52 5.48 -16.86
N GLY A 252 -20.58 6.06 -17.44
CA GLY A 252 -20.41 7.24 -18.30
C GLY A 252 -19.55 6.99 -19.54
N GLY A 253 -19.47 5.73 -19.99
CA GLY A 253 -18.60 5.31 -21.09
C GLY A 253 -17.12 5.19 -20.72
N ARG A 254 -16.75 5.32 -19.43
CA ARG A 254 -15.39 5.16 -18.94
C ARG A 254 -15.25 3.92 -18.07
N ASP A 255 -14.06 3.35 -18.08
CA ASP A 255 -13.71 2.14 -17.35
C ASP A 255 -12.91 2.44 -16.09
N LEU A 256 -13.42 1.99 -14.94
CA LEU A 256 -12.90 2.30 -13.61
C LEU A 256 -12.41 1.05 -12.88
N GLY A 257 -11.34 1.20 -12.11
CA GLY A 257 -10.96 0.31 -11.02
C GLY A 257 -11.19 1.02 -9.68
N ILE A 258 -12.02 0.44 -8.82
CA ILE A 258 -12.56 1.09 -7.62
C ILE A 258 -12.20 0.27 -6.38
N PRO A 259 -10.99 0.47 -5.81
CA PRO A 259 -10.63 -0.14 -4.55
C PRO A 259 -11.34 0.54 -3.37
N TYR A 260 -11.75 -0.27 -2.39
CA TYR A 260 -12.09 0.20 -1.05
C TYR A 260 -11.22 -0.52 -0.02
N CYS A 261 -10.30 0.22 0.61
CA CYS A 261 -9.52 -0.28 1.73
C CYS A 261 -10.33 -0.08 3.02
N THR A 262 -10.94 -1.16 3.52
CA THR A 262 -11.71 -1.15 4.77
C THR A 262 -10.87 -0.67 5.97
N LEU A 263 -9.61 -1.10 6.02
CA LEU A 263 -8.62 -0.75 7.05
C LEU A 263 -8.20 0.72 7.01
N CYS A 264 -8.32 1.37 5.85
CA CYS A 264 -7.88 2.75 5.62
C CYS A 264 -9.05 3.74 5.63
N GLY A 265 -10.30 3.25 5.64
CA GLY A 265 -11.48 4.06 5.42
C GLY A 265 -11.47 4.80 4.08
N ALA A 266 -10.79 4.26 3.07
CA ALA A 266 -10.49 4.94 1.81
C ALA A 266 -11.11 4.23 0.61
N ALA A 267 -12.10 4.86 0.00
CA ALA A 267 -12.63 4.49 -1.31
C ALA A 267 -12.04 5.41 -2.37
N GLN A 268 -11.53 4.83 -3.44
CA GLN A 268 -10.93 5.55 -4.56
C GLN A 268 -11.44 4.96 -5.87
N ALA A 269 -11.29 5.71 -6.95
CA ALA A 269 -11.61 5.26 -8.29
C ALA A 269 -10.51 5.71 -9.23
N TYR A 270 -10.08 4.83 -10.12
CA TYR A 270 -9.03 5.09 -11.08
C TYR A 270 -9.52 4.77 -12.48
N TYR A 271 -9.26 5.64 -13.44
CA TYR A 271 -9.48 5.32 -14.84
C TYR A 271 -8.48 4.24 -15.29
N THR A 272 -9.01 3.21 -15.94
CA THR A 272 -8.25 2.06 -16.46
C THR A 272 -8.28 1.99 -17.98
N ASP A 273 -9.03 2.89 -18.62
CA ASP A 273 -9.07 3.11 -20.07
C ASP A 273 -8.32 4.38 -20.48
N GLU A 274 -8.25 4.60 -21.80
CA GLU A 274 -7.68 5.81 -22.43
C GLU A 274 -6.28 6.17 -21.90
N LEU A 275 -5.54 5.15 -21.47
CA LEU A 275 -4.20 5.32 -20.93
C LEU A 275 -3.25 5.75 -22.07
N ASP A 276 -2.32 6.64 -21.75
CA ASP A 276 -1.27 7.12 -22.68
C ASP A 276 -0.23 6.04 -23.07
N TYR A 277 -0.53 4.77 -22.77
CA TYR A 277 0.34 3.62 -22.94
C TYR A 277 -0.32 2.58 -23.86
N ASP A 278 0.46 1.98 -24.76
CA ASP A 278 0.00 0.88 -25.62
C ASP A 278 0.00 -0.44 -24.84
N ILE A 279 -0.98 -0.59 -23.93
CA ILE A 279 -1.13 -1.74 -23.02
C ILE A 279 -2.55 -2.29 -23.08
N GLU A 280 -2.71 -3.55 -22.65
CA GLU A 280 -4.04 -4.07 -22.33
C GLU A 280 -4.60 -3.30 -21.12
N ARG A 281 -5.92 -3.05 -21.11
CA ARG A 281 -6.61 -2.39 -20.00
C ARG A 281 -6.29 -3.13 -18.70
N PRO A 282 -5.74 -2.44 -17.68
CA PRO A 282 -5.56 -3.05 -16.37
C PRO A 282 -6.88 -3.48 -15.75
N ILE A 283 -6.92 -4.70 -15.22
CA ILE A 283 -8.05 -5.24 -14.47
C ILE A 283 -7.60 -5.46 -13.03
N LEU A 284 -8.05 -4.59 -12.13
CA LEU A 284 -7.54 -4.55 -10.77
C LEU A 284 -8.15 -5.64 -9.89
N ARG A 285 -7.32 -6.19 -9.01
CA ARG A 285 -7.66 -7.26 -8.06
C ARG A 285 -7.02 -7.05 -6.71
N THR A 286 -7.57 -7.75 -5.73
CA THR A 286 -6.99 -7.88 -4.38
C THR A 286 -5.80 -8.82 -4.43
N SER A 287 -4.60 -8.33 -4.07
CA SER A 287 -3.42 -9.21 -3.96
C SER A 287 -3.45 -10.08 -2.69
N GLY A 288 -4.19 -9.66 -1.66
CA GLY A 288 -4.14 -10.22 -0.31
C GLY A 288 -2.94 -9.72 0.52
N LEU A 289 -2.06 -8.91 -0.07
CA LEU A 289 -0.96 -8.24 0.60
C LEU A 289 -1.39 -6.85 1.08
N LEU A 290 -0.74 -6.41 2.15
CA LEU A 290 -0.90 -5.09 2.74
C LEU A 290 0.47 -4.42 2.88
N ILE A 291 0.52 -3.11 2.73
CA ILE A 291 1.68 -2.28 3.08
C ILE A 291 1.21 -1.21 4.07
N ARG A 292 1.76 -1.20 5.29
CA ARG A 292 1.30 -0.30 6.37
C ARG A 292 -0.22 -0.35 6.59
N SER A 293 -0.77 -1.56 6.71
CA SER A 293 -2.22 -1.82 6.78
C SER A 293 -3.06 -1.33 5.58
N ASN A 294 -2.44 -0.72 4.56
CA ASN A 294 -3.10 -0.36 3.32
C ASN A 294 -3.10 -1.53 2.33
N LYS A 295 -4.18 -1.63 1.57
CA LYS A 295 -4.34 -2.64 0.53
C LYS A 295 -3.28 -2.47 -0.55
N VAL A 296 -2.73 -3.58 -1.00
CA VAL A 296 -1.94 -3.65 -2.23
C VAL A 296 -2.80 -4.30 -3.30
N MET A 297 -3.00 -3.61 -4.42
CA MET A 297 -3.74 -4.15 -5.55
C MET A 297 -2.78 -4.57 -6.67
N TYR A 298 -3.25 -5.41 -7.57
CA TYR A 298 -2.48 -5.78 -8.75
C TYR A 298 -3.39 -5.93 -9.96
N ASP A 299 -2.81 -5.88 -11.15
CA ASP A 299 -3.49 -6.07 -12.41
C ASP A 299 -3.30 -7.51 -12.90
N ILE A 300 -4.40 -8.21 -13.20
CA ILE A 300 -4.34 -9.60 -13.69
C ILE A 300 -3.88 -9.74 -15.16
N THR A 301 -3.90 -8.65 -15.94
CA THR A 301 -3.49 -8.70 -17.35
C THR A 301 -1.98 -8.67 -17.50
N SER A 302 -1.29 -7.85 -16.70
CA SER A 302 0.18 -7.72 -16.72
C SER A 302 0.90 -8.38 -15.54
N GLY A 303 0.19 -8.66 -14.44
CA GLY A 303 0.80 -9.07 -13.17
C GLY A 303 1.43 -7.93 -12.37
N SER A 304 1.30 -6.68 -12.83
CA SER A 304 1.90 -5.51 -12.17
C SER A 304 1.18 -5.15 -10.88
N VAL A 305 1.95 -4.81 -9.84
CA VAL A 305 1.42 -4.35 -8.56
C VAL A 305 1.23 -2.84 -8.61
N PHE A 306 0.16 -2.36 -7.99
CA PHE A 306 -0.11 -0.93 -7.83
C PHE A 306 -0.17 -0.55 -6.36
N ASP A 307 0.42 0.61 -6.04
CA ASP A 307 0.11 1.32 -4.81
C ASP A 307 -1.34 1.81 -4.89
N THR A 308 -2.18 1.34 -3.96
CA THR A 308 -3.60 1.68 -3.97
C THR A 308 -3.83 3.18 -3.72
N PHE A 309 -3.08 3.85 -2.86
CA PHE A 309 -3.28 5.28 -2.56
C PHE A 309 -2.79 6.20 -3.68
N LEU A 310 -1.73 5.80 -4.38
CA LEU A 310 -1.09 6.65 -5.40
C LEU A 310 -1.53 6.32 -6.83
N GLY A 311 -2.23 5.20 -7.05
CA GLY A 311 -2.60 4.72 -8.39
C GLY A 311 -1.38 4.36 -9.26
N LYS A 312 -0.19 4.25 -8.66
CA LYS A 312 1.09 4.06 -9.35
C LYS A 312 1.44 2.58 -9.43
N ALA A 313 1.83 2.11 -10.62
CA ALA A 313 2.44 0.80 -10.77
C ALA A 313 3.82 0.79 -10.11
N VAL A 314 4.02 -0.11 -9.16
CA VAL A 314 5.24 -0.20 -8.34
C VAL A 314 6.11 -1.41 -8.69
N THR A 315 5.54 -2.47 -9.27
CA THR A 315 6.32 -3.61 -9.78
C THR A 315 5.74 -4.11 -11.10
N GLY A 316 6.52 -4.93 -11.81
CA GLY A 316 6.09 -5.57 -13.06
C GLY A 316 6.13 -4.65 -14.29
N PRO A 317 5.63 -5.13 -15.44
CA PRO A 317 5.75 -4.42 -16.72
C PRO A 317 5.19 -3.00 -16.72
N LEU A 318 4.11 -2.73 -16.00
CA LEU A 318 3.51 -1.39 -15.96
C LEU A 318 4.34 -0.42 -15.11
N ALA A 319 5.08 -0.91 -14.11
CA ALA A 319 6.01 -0.09 -13.34
C ALA A 319 7.25 0.30 -14.17
N GLU A 320 7.74 -0.60 -15.04
CA GLU A 320 8.84 -0.29 -15.98
C GLU A 320 8.44 0.82 -16.98
N LEU A 321 7.16 0.90 -17.32
CA LEU A 321 6.58 1.97 -18.15
C LEU A 321 6.29 3.26 -17.36
N GLY A 322 6.35 3.22 -16.03
CA GLY A 322 6.01 4.34 -15.16
C GLY A 322 4.52 4.67 -15.12
N VAL A 323 3.65 3.68 -15.30
CA VAL A 323 2.19 3.89 -15.33
C VAL A 323 1.69 4.43 -14.00
N VAL A 324 0.93 5.51 -14.07
CA VAL A 324 0.14 6.08 -12.99
C VAL A 324 -1.28 6.25 -13.50
N LEU A 325 -2.25 5.67 -12.80
CA LEU A 325 -3.65 5.77 -13.15
C LEU A 325 -4.20 7.13 -12.71
N GLU A 326 -5.00 7.76 -13.56
CA GLU A 326 -5.69 9.00 -13.23
C GLU A 326 -6.83 8.70 -12.24
N GLN A 327 -6.92 9.49 -11.17
CA GLN A 327 -7.93 9.33 -10.13
C GLN A 327 -9.25 10.02 -10.54
N ALA A 328 -10.34 9.28 -10.45
CA ALA A 328 -11.70 9.82 -10.55
C ALA A 328 -12.21 10.27 -9.17
N PRO A 329 -13.10 11.27 -9.11
CA PRO A 329 -13.67 11.73 -7.85
C PRO A 329 -14.54 10.67 -7.17
N VAL A 330 -14.44 10.61 -5.85
CA VAL A 330 -15.30 9.77 -5.01
C VAL A 330 -15.90 10.61 -3.89
N ILE A 331 -17.23 10.70 -3.87
CA ILE A 331 -17.98 11.41 -2.83
C ILE A 331 -18.41 10.42 -1.77
N THR A 332 -17.87 10.53 -0.55
CA THR A 332 -18.41 9.79 0.60
C THR A 332 -19.57 10.58 1.19
N THR A 333 -20.77 10.01 1.14
CA THR A 333 -22.00 10.65 1.63
C THR A 333 -23.04 9.59 2.07
N THR A 334 -24.25 10.02 2.42
CA THR A 334 -25.38 9.12 2.66
C THR A 334 -26.23 8.93 1.40
N TRP A 335 -26.92 7.79 1.31
CA TRP A 335 -27.79 7.47 0.18
C TRP A 335 -28.87 8.52 -0.05
N GLY A 336 -29.46 9.07 1.01
CA GLY A 336 -30.49 10.09 0.93
C GLY A 336 -30.00 11.39 0.31
N GLU A 337 -28.84 11.88 0.74
CA GLU A 337 -28.22 13.10 0.19
C GLU A 337 -27.80 12.90 -1.27
N TRP A 338 -27.21 11.74 -1.60
CA TRP A 338 -26.83 11.39 -2.97
C TRP A 338 -28.02 11.35 -3.91
N LYS A 339 -29.07 10.60 -3.56
CA LYS A 339 -30.29 10.45 -4.35
C LYS A 339 -31.06 11.76 -4.51
N ALA A 340 -30.96 12.68 -3.55
CA ALA A 340 -31.59 14.00 -3.66
C ALA A 340 -30.95 14.87 -4.75
N VAL A 341 -29.64 14.73 -4.98
CA VAL A 341 -28.90 15.46 -6.03
C VAL A 341 -28.92 14.69 -7.35
N HIS A 342 -28.83 13.36 -7.31
CA HIS A 342 -28.80 12.47 -8.48
C HIS A 342 -30.00 11.50 -8.46
N PRO A 343 -31.24 11.97 -8.75
CA PRO A 343 -32.44 11.12 -8.67
C PRO A 343 -32.44 9.97 -9.67
N ASP A 344 -31.73 10.11 -10.79
CA ASP A 344 -31.59 9.10 -11.84
C ASP A 344 -30.37 8.18 -11.62
N THR A 345 -29.69 8.28 -10.47
CA THR A 345 -28.51 7.44 -10.15
C THR A 345 -28.86 5.95 -10.17
N THR A 346 -27.87 5.15 -10.53
CA THR A 346 -27.89 3.70 -10.28
C THR A 346 -27.22 3.37 -8.96
N VAL A 347 -27.41 2.16 -8.45
CA VAL A 347 -26.73 1.63 -7.26
C VAL A 347 -26.43 0.14 -7.46
N LEU A 348 -25.31 -0.33 -6.91
CA LEU A 348 -24.97 -1.76 -6.94
C LEU A 348 -26.11 -2.64 -6.39
N ALA A 349 -26.42 -3.73 -7.09
CA ALA A 349 -27.48 -4.65 -6.70
C ALA A 349 -27.20 -5.32 -5.33
N GLU A 350 -28.25 -5.50 -4.52
CA GLU A 350 -28.14 -5.94 -3.12
C GLU A 350 -27.35 -7.26 -2.93
N HIS A 351 -27.55 -8.22 -3.85
CA HIS A 351 -26.95 -9.54 -3.77
C HIS A 351 -25.41 -9.51 -3.78
N LEU A 352 -24.80 -8.42 -4.26
CA LEU A 352 -23.35 -8.23 -4.24
C LEU A 352 -22.79 -8.11 -2.82
N ALA A 353 -23.63 -7.84 -1.81
CA ALA A 353 -23.26 -7.91 -0.41
C ALA A 353 -23.07 -9.35 0.10
N LEU A 354 -23.37 -10.37 -0.71
CA LEU A 354 -23.24 -11.80 -0.37
C LEU A 354 -23.96 -12.19 0.94
N GLY A 355 -25.11 -11.55 1.21
CA GLY A 355 -25.90 -11.75 2.43
C GLY A 355 -25.22 -11.24 3.71
N ARG A 356 -24.22 -10.37 3.58
CA ARG A 356 -23.47 -9.77 4.69
C ARG A 356 -23.84 -8.31 4.84
N ASP A 357 -23.85 -7.84 6.07
CA ASP A 357 -24.03 -6.44 6.44
C ASP A 357 -22.99 -6.11 7.52
N PHE A 358 -21.76 -5.95 7.07
CA PHE A 358 -20.64 -5.66 7.96
C PHE A 358 -20.55 -4.17 8.26
N ASP A 359 -19.96 -3.88 9.40
CA ASP A 359 -19.50 -2.54 9.77
C ASP A 359 -18.07 -2.67 10.30
N PHE A 360 -17.15 -3.12 9.44
CA PHE A 360 -15.76 -3.40 9.85
C PHE A 360 -15.12 -2.20 10.52
N ARG A 361 -15.41 -1.02 9.99
CA ARG A 361 -14.93 0.25 10.48
C ARG A 361 -15.26 0.49 11.96
N ASN A 362 -16.51 0.25 12.37
CA ASN A 362 -16.94 0.50 13.75
C ASN A 362 -16.86 -0.75 14.64
N ASN A 363 -16.39 -1.89 14.14
CA ASN A 363 -16.23 -3.11 14.94
C ASN A 363 -14.78 -3.64 14.94
N ARG A 364 -14.35 -4.31 13.86
CA ARG A 364 -13.05 -4.97 13.71
C ARG A 364 -11.92 -3.97 13.85
N ASP A 365 -12.11 -2.78 13.28
CA ASP A 365 -11.09 -1.73 13.16
C ASP A 365 -11.36 -0.59 14.15
N ALA A 366 -12.27 -0.75 15.11
CA ALA A 366 -12.70 0.35 15.99
C ALA A 366 -11.56 0.93 16.85
N GLU A 367 -10.55 0.13 17.16
CA GLU A 367 -9.45 0.47 18.07
C GLU A 367 -8.13 0.82 17.35
N GLY A 368 -8.17 1.05 16.04
CA GLY A 368 -7.00 1.38 15.23
C GLY A 368 -6.63 0.30 14.20
N PRO A 369 -5.48 0.46 13.51
CA PRO A 369 -4.96 -0.51 12.57
C PRO A 369 -4.73 -1.87 13.23
N ILE A 370 -5.23 -2.94 12.59
CA ILE A 370 -5.08 -4.33 13.08
C ILE A 370 -3.88 -5.06 12.44
N PHE A 371 -3.18 -4.38 11.51
CA PHE A 371 -1.91 -4.82 10.94
C PHE A 371 -0.84 -3.76 11.23
N PRO A 372 0.45 -4.15 11.30
CA PRO A 372 1.54 -3.24 11.56
C PRO A 372 1.56 -2.05 10.61
N VAL A 373 1.71 -0.87 11.21
CA VAL A 373 1.84 0.40 10.52
C VAL A 373 3.13 1.12 10.92
N GLY A 374 3.81 0.68 11.98
CA GLY A 374 4.94 1.37 12.57
C GLY A 374 4.50 2.60 13.35
N ASP A 375 5.19 3.71 13.13
CA ASP A 375 4.84 5.00 13.69
C ASP A 375 3.71 5.69 12.91
N VAL A 376 2.98 6.55 13.61
CA VAL A 376 1.87 7.35 13.06
C VAL A 376 2.11 8.80 13.42
N ASP A 377 1.87 9.68 12.45
CA ASP A 377 1.98 11.12 12.66
C ASP A 377 1.04 11.59 13.78
N PRO A 378 1.56 12.16 14.88
CA PRO A 378 0.76 12.47 16.07
C PRO A 378 -0.09 13.74 15.94
N ARG A 379 -0.05 14.45 14.79
CA ARG A 379 -0.82 15.68 14.58
C ARG A 379 -2.34 15.47 14.64
N LEU A 380 -2.83 14.28 14.30
CA LEU A 380 -4.24 13.90 14.39
C LEU A 380 -4.40 12.48 14.96
N PRO A 381 -5.57 12.14 15.52
CA PRO A 381 -5.90 10.77 15.86
C PRO A 381 -5.77 9.83 14.65
N VAL A 382 -5.35 8.58 14.91
CA VAL A 382 -5.07 7.55 13.89
C VAL A 382 -6.24 7.41 12.88
N HIS A 383 -7.48 7.34 13.37
CA HIS A 383 -8.71 7.19 12.56
C HIS A 383 -9.47 8.50 12.33
N GLU A 384 -8.81 9.67 12.47
CA GLU A 384 -9.42 10.93 12.03
C GLU A 384 -9.71 10.85 10.53
N ASP A 385 -10.97 11.10 10.14
CA ASP A 385 -11.31 11.20 8.72
C ASP A 385 -10.77 12.51 8.15
N ILE A 386 -9.98 12.40 7.08
CA ILE A 386 -9.48 13.54 6.34
C ILE A 386 -10.00 13.51 4.90
N ILE A 387 -10.03 14.67 4.25
CA ILE A 387 -10.03 14.79 2.80
C ILE A 387 -8.59 15.05 2.37
N GLY A 388 -8.03 14.12 1.59
CA GLY A 388 -6.65 14.17 1.13
C GLY A 388 -6.58 14.55 -0.35
N ILE A 389 -5.60 15.39 -0.69
CA ILE A 389 -5.31 15.77 -2.07
C ILE A 389 -3.86 16.24 -2.24
N VAL A 390 -3.29 16.04 -3.43
CA VAL A 390 -2.02 16.64 -3.85
C VAL A 390 -2.31 17.88 -4.69
N THR A 391 -1.76 19.04 -4.31
CA THR A 391 -1.94 20.29 -5.06
C THR A 391 -1.23 20.25 -6.41
N ALA A 392 -1.51 21.22 -7.29
CA ALA A 392 -0.83 21.34 -8.58
C ALA A 392 0.68 21.61 -8.44
N SER A 393 1.15 22.07 -7.26
CA SER A 393 2.57 22.24 -6.96
C SER A 393 3.25 20.93 -6.50
N GLY A 394 2.48 19.86 -6.33
CA GLY A 394 2.95 18.58 -5.79
C GLY A 394 2.92 18.50 -4.27
N THR A 395 2.27 19.45 -3.59
CA THR A 395 2.19 19.47 -2.12
C THR A 395 0.99 18.63 -1.65
N PRO A 396 1.18 17.52 -0.92
CA PRO A 396 0.07 16.84 -0.27
C PRO A 396 -0.51 17.69 0.85
N ILE A 397 -1.84 17.74 0.96
CA ILE A 397 -2.58 18.45 1.99
C ILE A 397 -3.74 17.58 2.49
N ALA A 398 -3.93 17.57 3.81
CA ALA A 398 -5.07 16.94 4.47
C ALA A 398 -5.97 17.98 5.14
N PHE A 399 -7.28 17.76 5.04
CA PHE A 399 -8.29 18.56 5.71
C PHE A 399 -9.10 17.67 6.66
N PRO A 400 -9.10 17.89 8.00
CA PRO A 400 -9.99 17.17 8.90
C PRO A 400 -11.44 17.32 8.45
N ARG A 401 -12.07 16.20 8.07
CA ARG A 401 -13.35 16.20 7.34
C ARG A 401 -14.44 16.91 8.11
N ALA A 402 -14.54 16.65 9.41
CA ALA A 402 -15.56 17.25 10.27
C ALA A 402 -15.40 18.77 10.35
N ASN A 403 -14.17 19.27 10.49
CA ASN A 403 -13.89 20.71 10.55
C ASN A 403 -14.19 21.39 9.21
N ALA A 404 -13.77 20.78 8.10
CA ALA A 404 -14.05 21.29 6.76
C ALA A 404 -15.56 21.33 6.49
N LEU A 405 -16.32 20.30 6.88
CA LEU A 405 -17.77 20.25 6.72
C LEU A 405 -18.46 21.40 7.47
N VAL A 406 -18.08 21.64 8.73
CA VAL A 406 -18.62 22.75 9.53
C VAL A 406 -18.32 24.10 8.89
N ALA A 407 -17.07 24.34 8.51
CA ALA A 407 -16.67 25.61 7.88
C ALA A 407 -17.44 25.87 6.57
N LEU A 408 -17.57 24.86 5.71
CA LEU A 408 -18.32 24.96 4.46
C LEU A 408 -19.82 25.21 4.70
N THR A 409 -20.40 24.54 5.70
CA THR A 409 -21.82 24.73 6.07
C THR A 409 -22.08 26.15 6.59
N ASP A 410 -21.12 26.75 7.27
CA ASP A 410 -21.16 28.14 7.74
C ASP A 410 -20.88 29.16 6.62
N GLY A 411 -20.67 28.72 5.39
CA GLY A 411 -20.38 29.57 4.22
C GLY A 411 -18.94 30.10 4.19
N GLN A 412 -18.02 29.48 4.93
CA GLN A 412 -16.61 29.82 4.91
C GLN A 412 -15.90 29.13 3.75
N ALA A 413 -14.88 29.79 3.19
CA ALA A 413 -14.04 29.19 2.18
C ALA A 413 -13.01 28.28 2.84
N VAL A 414 -12.91 27.04 2.36
CA VAL A 414 -11.90 26.06 2.77
C VAL A 414 -11.03 25.76 1.55
N GLY A 415 -9.72 25.93 1.67
CA GLY A 415 -8.81 25.71 0.55
C GLY A 415 -7.34 25.92 0.91
N PHE A 416 -6.48 25.46 0.01
CA PHE A 416 -5.03 25.52 0.11
C PHE A 416 -4.44 25.59 -1.29
N GLU A 417 -3.61 26.60 -1.59
CA GLU A 417 -3.08 26.87 -2.93
C GLU A 417 -4.18 26.93 -4.02
N ASN A 418 -4.14 26.00 -4.99
CA ASN A 418 -5.12 25.88 -6.07
C ASN A 418 -6.37 25.07 -5.68
N VAL A 419 -6.36 24.42 -4.51
CA VAL A 419 -7.42 23.55 -4.03
C VAL A 419 -8.48 24.36 -3.29
N ARG A 420 -9.74 24.15 -3.62
CA ARG A 420 -10.91 24.58 -2.85
C ARG A 420 -11.76 23.37 -2.52
N LEU A 421 -12.19 23.24 -1.26
CA LEU A 421 -13.20 22.25 -0.90
C LEU A 421 -14.60 22.83 -1.12
N VAL A 422 -15.51 22.01 -1.63
CA VAL A 422 -16.92 22.36 -1.82
C VAL A 422 -17.80 21.22 -1.32
N LEU A 423 -19.02 21.55 -0.89
CA LEU A 423 -20.04 20.55 -0.59
C LEU A 423 -20.58 19.99 -1.89
N ASP A 424 -20.73 18.67 -1.95
CA ASP A 424 -21.36 17.99 -3.06
C ASP A 424 -22.14 16.78 -2.57
N ALA A 425 -23.44 16.74 -2.87
CA ALA A 425 -24.36 15.69 -2.43
C ALA A 425 -24.22 15.31 -0.95
N GLY A 426 -24.03 16.28 -0.05
CA GLY A 426 -23.82 16.05 1.40
C GLY A 426 -22.40 15.62 1.82
N GLY A 427 -21.54 15.29 0.85
CA GLY A 427 -20.11 15.04 1.01
C GLY A 427 -19.25 16.27 0.73
N ILE A 428 -17.95 16.04 0.55
CA ILE A 428 -16.96 17.08 0.24
C ILE A 428 -16.11 16.61 -0.95
N LYS A 429 -15.83 17.52 -1.88
CA LYS A 429 -14.83 17.33 -2.95
C LYS A 429 -13.90 18.52 -3.09
N ALA A 430 -12.73 18.27 -3.67
CA ALA A 430 -11.77 19.28 -4.03
C ALA A 430 -11.91 19.69 -5.50
N VAL A 431 -11.95 21.01 -5.73
CA VAL A 431 -12.01 21.60 -7.07
C VAL A 431 -10.95 22.70 -7.24
N ASP A 432 -10.66 23.02 -8.49
CA ASP A 432 -9.73 24.09 -8.87
C ASP A 432 -10.39 25.49 -8.88
N ALA A 433 -9.84 26.45 -9.63
CA ALA A 433 -10.43 27.78 -9.80
C ALA A 433 -11.56 27.88 -10.82
N ASN A 434 -11.64 26.92 -11.73
CA ASN A 434 -12.69 26.81 -12.73
C ASN A 434 -13.85 25.94 -12.24
N GLY A 435 -13.67 25.21 -11.14
CA GLY A 435 -14.63 24.25 -10.61
C GLY A 435 -14.38 22.84 -11.13
N ASP A 436 -13.26 22.61 -11.82
CA ASP A 436 -12.84 21.29 -12.28
C ASP A 436 -12.39 20.46 -11.07
N ASP A 437 -12.77 19.18 -11.06
CA ASP A 437 -12.43 18.26 -9.99
C ASP A 437 -10.91 17.98 -9.98
N LEU A 438 -10.35 17.78 -8.78
CA LEU A 438 -8.92 17.53 -8.59
C LEU A 438 -8.60 16.14 -8.03
N GLY A 439 -9.57 15.22 -7.95
CA GLY A 439 -9.36 13.82 -7.56
C GLY A 439 -9.16 13.61 -6.05
N SER A 440 -9.78 14.41 -5.19
CA SER A 440 -9.69 14.18 -3.73
C SER A 440 -10.41 12.90 -3.30
N HIS A 441 -9.95 12.28 -2.22
CA HIS A 441 -10.65 11.19 -1.57
C HIS A 441 -10.62 11.32 -0.04
N GLN A 442 -11.54 10.61 0.62
CA GLN A 442 -11.53 10.48 2.08
C GLN A 442 -10.64 9.30 2.49
N ALA A 443 -9.89 9.46 3.58
CA ALA A 443 -9.12 8.40 4.20
C ALA A 443 -8.99 8.62 5.71
N PHE A 444 -8.57 7.60 6.44
CA PHE A 444 -8.03 7.76 7.78
C PHE A 444 -6.68 8.47 7.75
N TRP A 445 -6.43 9.30 8.76
CA TRP A 445 -5.20 10.08 8.89
C TRP A 445 -3.94 9.22 8.83
N PHE A 446 -3.88 8.11 9.58
CA PHE A 446 -2.69 7.26 9.58
C PHE A 446 -2.34 6.79 8.17
N ALA A 447 -3.35 6.37 7.41
CA ALA A 447 -3.15 5.86 6.07
C ALA A 447 -2.62 6.98 5.17
N TRP A 448 -3.31 8.13 5.10
CA TRP A 448 -2.88 9.26 4.30
C TRP A 448 -1.45 9.74 4.62
N SER A 449 -1.17 10.00 5.89
CA SER A 449 0.13 10.55 6.33
C SER A 449 1.30 9.62 6.03
N GLN A 450 1.07 8.31 5.89
CA GLN A 450 2.12 7.34 5.62
C GLN A 450 2.54 7.27 4.15
N PHE A 451 1.63 7.59 3.23
CA PHE A 451 1.95 7.74 1.80
C PHE A 451 2.33 9.20 1.46
N HIS A 452 1.97 10.14 2.33
CA HIS A 452 2.29 11.56 2.21
C HIS A 452 2.91 12.13 3.50
N PRO A 453 4.14 11.74 3.87
CA PRO A 453 4.76 12.14 5.14
C PRO A 453 4.98 13.65 5.26
N GLU A 454 5.18 14.33 4.13
CA GLU A 454 5.31 15.79 4.05
C GLU A 454 3.96 16.51 3.93
N THR A 455 2.85 15.82 4.23
CA THR A 455 1.51 16.42 4.10
C THR A 455 1.39 17.65 4.98
N GLU A 456 0.96 18.73 4.36
CA GLU A 456 0.43 19.88 5.07
C GLU A 456 -0.89 19.48 5.75
N LEU A 457 -1.24 20.20 6.81
CA LEU A 457 -2.48 19.99 7.54
C LEU A 457 -3.23 21.31 7.65
N TRP A 458 -4.44 21.36 7.09
CA TRP A 458 -5.30 22.54 7.20
C TRP A 458 -5.75 22.75 8.65
N GLN A 459 -5.49 23.95 9.17
CA GLN A 459 -5.61 24.25 10.61
C GLN A 459 -6.99 24.72 11.08
N GLY A 460 -7.96 24.89 10.17
CA GLY A 460 -9.26 25.47 10.49
C GLY A 460 -9.27 26.99 10.39
#